data_AF-A0A8J7DKL1-F1
#
_entry.id   AF-A0A8J7DKL1-F1
#
_cell.length_a   1.000
_cell.length_b   1.000
_cell.length_c   1.000
_cell.angle_alpha   90.00
_cell.angle_beta   90.00
_cell.angle_gamma   90.00
#
_symmetry.space_group_name_H-M   'P 1'
#
loop_
_entity.id
_entity.type
_entity.pdbx_description
1 polymer ?
#
loop_
_entity_poly.entity_id
_entity_poly.type
_entity_poly.pdbx_seq_one_letter_code
_entity_poly.pdbx_strand_id
1 'polypeptide(L)' 'MFEWAANERRVFLTHDIATITRYAYARLAQDLAMPGVVEIRTDAPIGKIIEVIFIILECGVAEDLDGQVYYLPL' A
#
# COMPACT_ATOMS: atom_id res chain seq x y z
N MET A 1 8.36 -3.34 9.97
CA MET A 1 7.78 -3.94 8.74
C MET A 1 7.59 -2.89 7.65
N PHE A 2 6.97 -1.73 7.93
CA PHE A 2 6.82 -0.64 6.96
C PHE A 2 8.16 -0.09 6.43
N GLU A 3 9.11 0.24 7.30
CA GLU A 3 10.45 0.71 6.90
C GLU A 3 11.21 -0.30 6.04
N TRP A 4 11.05 -1.59 6.36
CA TRP A 4 11.64 -2.66 5.56
C TRP A 4 11.02 -2.70 4.16
N ALA A 5 9.70 -2.58 4.04
CA ALA A 5 9.03 -2.51 2.74
C ALA A 5 9.51 -1.30 1.92
N ALA A 6 9.74 -0.16 2.57
CA ALA A 6 10.32 1.03 1.94
C ALA A 6 11.73 0.76 1.38
N ASN A 7 12.59 0.12 2.17
CA ASN A 7 13.98 -0.15 1.78
C ASN A 7 14.09 -1.21 0.68
N GLU A 8 13.22 -2.22 0.71
CA GLU A 8 13.22 -3.33 -0.25
C GLU A 8 12.38 -3.05 -1.50
N ARG A 9 11.85 -1.83 -1.66
CA ARG A 9 10.94 -1.43 -2.75
C ARG A 9 9.74 -2.38 -2.89
N ARG A 10 9.08 -2.66 -1.78
CA ARG A 10 7.88 -3.52 -1.73
C ARG A 10 6.64 -2.70 -1.45
N VAL A 11 5.51 -3.21 -1.93
CA VAL A 11 4.18 -2.69 -1.60
C VAL A 11 3.79 -3.16 -0.19
N PHE A 12 3.24 -2.25 0.61
CA PHE A 12 2.77 -2.50 1.96
C PHE A 12 1.25 -2.51 2.03
N LEU A 13 0.66 -3.68 2.33
CA LEU A 13 -0.78 -3.83 2.51
C LEU A 13 -1.13 -3.62 3.99
N THR A 14 -2.19 -2.86 4.28
CA THR A 14 -2.58 -2.55 5.67
C THR A 14 -4.07 -2.38 5.87
N HIS A 15 -4.55 -2.76 7.06
CA HIS A 15 -5.87 -2.36 7.57
C HIS A 15 -5.81 -1.14 8.50
N ASP A 16 -4.63 -0.79 9.01
CA ASP A 16 -4.44 0.39 9.85
C ASP A 16 -4.24 1.62 8.97
N ILE A 17 -5.36 2.17 8.51
CA ILE A 17 -5.40 3.34 7.61
C ILE A 17 -4.80 4.55 8.33
N ALA A 18 -5.43 5.01 9.41
CA ALA A 18 -5.08 6.28 10.05
C ALA A 18 -3.59 6.37 10.46
N THR A 19 -3.02 5.29 11.00
CA THR A 19 -1.62 5.30 11.45
C THR A 19 -0.66 5.24 10.26
N ILE A 20 -0.93 4.35 9.29
CA ILE A 20 -0.01 4.14 8.16
C ILE A 20 -0.06 5.29 7.16
N THR A 21 -1.23 5.86 6.85
CA THR A 21 -1.33 7.05 6.00
C THR A 21 -0.46 8.18 6.56
N ARG A 22 -0.55 8.44 7.87
CA ARG A 22 0.24 9.47 8.54
C ARG A 22 1.74 9.19 8.45
N TYR A 23 2.15 7.93 8.66
CA TYR A 23 3.56 7.52 8.58
C TYR A 23 4.10 7.64 7.14
N ALA A 24 3.31 7.27 6.14
CA ALA A 24 3.65 7.35 4.73
C ALA A 24 3.92 8.81 4.32
N TYR A 25 2.99 9.72 4.58
CA TYR A 25 3.19 11.15 4.27
C TYR A 25 4.31 11.82 5.07
N ALA A 26 4.53 11.40 6.32
CA ALA A 26 5.64 11.92 7.12
C ALA A 26 7.02 11.61 6.52
N ARG A 27 7.15 10.52 5.72
CA ARG A 27 8.38 10.19 5.00
C ARG A 27 8.60 11.11 3.80
N LEU A 28 7.55 11.40 3.04
CA LEU A 28 7.62 12.35 1.93
C LEU A 28 8.05 13.74 2.41
N ALA A 29 7.55 14.19 3.56
CA ALA A 29 7.97 15.45 4.18
C ALA A 29 9.45 15.50 4.62
N GLN A 30 10.12 14.36 4.66
CA GLN A 30 11.53 14.21 5.06
C GLN A 30 12.42 13.76 3.89
N ASP A 31 11.91 13.82 2.65
CA ASP A 31 12.60 13.33 1.44
C ASP A 31 13.05 11.84 1.55
N LEU A 32 12.33 11.05 2.33
CA LEU A 32 12.58 9.61 2.50
C LEU A 32 11.77 8.82 1.49
N ALA A 33 12.37 7.75 0.94
CA ALA A 33 11.68 6.81 0.07
C ALA A 33 10.44 6.25 0.75
N MET A 34 9.30 6.29 0.06
CA MET A 34 8.01 5.79 0.53
C MET A 34 7.65 4.53 -0.26
N PRO A 35 7.30 3.41 0.39
CA PRO A 35 6.78 2.25 -0.32
C PRO A 35 5.41 2.59 -0.92
N GLY A 36 5.01 1.87 -1.96
CA GLY A 36 3.60 1.83 -2.31
C GLY A 36 2.76 1.27 -1.16
N VAL A 37 1.64 1.89 -0.85
CA VAL A 37 0.74 1.48 0.24
C VAL A 37 -0.61 1.14 -0.33
N VAL A 38 -1.15 -0.01 0.07
CA VAL A 38 -2.52 -0.43 -0.27
C VAL A 38 -3.31 -0.56 1.03
N GLU A 39 -4.25 0.35 1.20
CA GLU A 39 -5.14 0.44 2.34
C GLU A 39 -6.41 -0.37 2.09
N ILE A 40 -6.72 -1.25 3.04
CA ILE A 40 -7.80 -2.21 2.96
C ILE A 40 -8.71 -2.02 4.16
N ARG A 41 -10.03 -1.93 3.94
CA ARG A 41 -10.96 -1.86 5.06
C ARG A 41 -10.90 -3.12 5.93
N THR A 42 -11.04 -2.97 7.24
CA THR A 42 -10.99 -4.10 8.19
C THR A 42 -12.14 -5.09 8.00
N ASP A 43 -13.27 -4.66 7.43
CA ASP A 43 -14.45 -5.47 7.14
C ASP A 43 -14.48 -6.07 5.73
N ALA A 44 -13.45 -5.81 4.92
CA ALA A 44 -13.38 -6.32 3.55
C ALA A 44 -13.23 -7.86 3.53
N PRO A 45 -14.01 -8.59 2.71
CA PRO A 45 -13.85 -10.04 2.57
C PRO A 45 -12.48 -10.40 1.98
N ILE A 46 -11.69 -11.21 2.70
CA ILE A 46 -10.33 -11.59 2.29
C ILE A 46 -10.29 -12.17 0.86
N GLY A 47 -11.27 -13.00 0.49
CA GLY A 47 -11.34 -13.55 -0.87
C GLY A 47 -11.45 -12.47 -1.96
N LYS A 48 -12.22 -11.40 -1.71
CA LYS A 48 -12.34 -10.26 -2.63
C LYS A 48 -11.06 -9.45 -2.71
N ILE A 49 -10.36 -9.28 -1.58
CA ILE A 49 -9.06 -8.61 -1.56
C ILE A 49 -8.03 -9.39 -2.37
N ILE A 50 -7.99 -10.72 -2.25
CA ILE A 50 -7.10 -11.58 -3.04
C ILE A 50 -7.40 -11.43 -4.54
N GLU A 51 -8.68 -11.50 -4.94
CA GLU A 51 -9.10 -11.30 -6.34
C GLU A 51 -8.61 -9.96 -6.89
N VAL A 52 -8.73 -8.86 -6.13
CA VAL A 52 -8.26 -7.53 -6.56
C VAL A 52 -6.73 -7.45 -6.62
N ILE A 53 -6.01 -8.06 -5.69
CA ILE A 53 -4.54 -8.12 -5.74
C ILE A 53 -4.08 -8.84 -7.02
N PHE A 54 -4.74 -9.92 -7.41
CA PHE A 54 -4.43 -10.60 -8.68
C PHE A 54 -4.62 -9.66 -9.88
N ILE A 55 -5.70 -8.90 -9.92
CA ILE A 55 -5.94 -7.92 -11.00
C ILE A 55 -4.81 -6.88 -11.06
N ILE A 56 -4.37 -6.36 -9.92
CA ILE A 56 -3.26 -5.39 -9.85
C ILE A 56 -1.96 -6.02 -10.39
N LEU A 57 -1.68 -7.27 -10.04
CA LEU A 57 -0.48 -7.98 -10.50
C LEU A 57 -0.52 -8.35 -11.98
N GLU A 58 -1.69 -8.64 -12.54
CA GLU A 58 -1.86 -9.04 -13.94
C GLU A 58 -1.95 -7.85 -14.90
N CYS A 59 -2.54 -6.74 -14.45
CA CYS A 59 -2.81 -5.57 -15.30
C CYS A 59 -1.93 -4.36 -15.01
N GLY A 60 -1.27 -4.31 -13.85
CA GLY A 60 -0.45 -3.17 -13.44
C GLY A 60 1.05 -3.38 -13.64
N VAL A 61 1.81 -2.32 -13.37
CA VAL A 61 3.27 -2.30 -13.26
C VAL A 61 3.71 -1.83 -11.88
N ALA A 62 4.97 -2.07 -11.50
CA ALA A 62 5.45 -1.73 -10.16
C ALA A 62 5.35 -0.21 -9.87
N GLU A 63 5.55 0.59 -10.91
CA GLU A 63 5.51 2.05 -10.88
C GLU A 63 4.09 2.60 -10.61
N ASP A 64 3.05 1.81 -10.87
CA ASP A 64 1.67 2.22 -10.59
C ASP A 64 1.46 2.44 -9.09
N LEU A 65 2.20 1.72 -8.24
CA LEU A 65 2.06 1.78 -6.79
C LEU A 65 3.20 2.54 -6.11
N ASP A 66 4.32 2.79 -6.80
CA ASP A 66 5.52 3.35 -6.18
C ASP A 66 5.28 4.75 -5.61
N GLY A 67 5.58 4.93 -4.32
CA GLY A 67 5.36 6.21 -3.64
C GLY A 67 3.91 6.70 -3.65
N GLN A 68 2.93 5.81 -3.75
CA GLN A 68 1.50 6.16 -3.71
C GLN A 68 0.76 5.45 -2.57
N VAL A 69 -0.36 6.02 -2.15
CA VAL A 69 -1.31 5.39 -1.23
C VAL A 69 -2.61 5.10 -1.99
N TYR A 70 -2.91 3.83 -2.18
CA TYR A 70 -4.12 3.34 -2.84
C TYR A 70 -5.11 2.79 -1.83
N TYR A 71 -6.36 3.20 -1.94
CA TYR A 71 -7.44 2.66 -1.14
C TYR A 71 -8.23 1.64 -1.96
N LEU A 72 -8.44 0.43 -1.43
CA LEU A 72 -9.33 -0.56 -2.03
C LEU A 72 -10.75 -0.42 -1.45
N PRO A 73 -11.73 0.03 -2.24
CA PRO A 73 -13.11 0.17 -1.80
C PRO A 73 -13.84 -1.18 -1.90
N LEU A 74 -13.62 -2.09 -0.94
CA LEU A 74 -14.34 -3.35 -0.82
C LEU A 74 -14.91 -3.54 0.57
#